data_AF-A0A1J0AAB3-F1
#
_entry.id   AF-A0A1J0AAB3-F1
#
_cell.length_a   1.000
_cell.length_b   1.000
_cell.length_c   1.000
_cell.angle_alpha   90.00
_cell.angle_beta   90.00
_cell.angle_gamma   90.00
#
_symmetry.space_group_name_H-M   'P 1'
#
loop_
_entity.id
_entity.type
_entity.pdbx_description
1 polymer ?
#
loop_
_entity_poly.entity_id
_entity_poly.type
_entity_poly.pdbx_seq_one_letter_code
_entity_poly.pdbx_strand_id
1 'polypeptide(L)'
;MSTPVTLEDIYKIFQKSQEEADRRFAEADRRAAELAAEADRRAAELAAEADRRAAELAAEADRRAAEADQQRAEREKSLAQLEKTVERTAKAVDGLTTRWGRFVEELVEPAVLRLFQERGIDIRYTYSRAKNRQPGVAMEIDILAVNDTVAVVVECKSRLSQDDVNYFLQKLTRFKASFPLYQNYHTYGAVAGIEIDEGVDSYAYRKGLFVIRPSGDTVTIANDQKFRPMAW
;
A
#
# COMPACT_ATOMS: atom_id res chain seq x y z
N MET A 1 42.03 65.76 -89.32
CA MET A 1 41.55 67.10 -88.93
C MET A 1 40.49 66.90 -87.86
N SER A 2 40.69 67.43 -86.65
CA SER A 2 39.73 67.33 -85.55
C SER A 2 38.88 68.59 -85.55
N THR A 3 37.57 68.44 -85.68
CA THR A 3 36.60 69.53 -85.64
C THR A 3 36.61 70.14 -84.23
N PRO A 4 36.80 71.46 -84.05
CA PRO A 4 36.87 72.06 -82.72
C PRO A 4 35.49 72.01 -82.04
N VAL A 5 35.45 71.48 -80.82
CA VAL A 5 34.25 71.44 -79.98
C VAL A 5 33.80 72.87 -79.69
N THR A 6 32.53 73.19 -79.93
CA THR A 6 31.96 74.53 -79.67
C THR A 6 31.33 74.63 -78.28
N LEU A 7 31.16 75.85 -77.76
CA LEU A 7 30.49 76.09 -76.47
C LEU A 7 29.03 75.58 -76.47
N GLU A 8 28.38 75.59 -77.64
CA GLU A 8 27.03 75.06 -77.82
C GLU A 8 26.97 73.52 -77.73
N ASP A 9 28.01 72.83 -78.23
CA ASP A 9 28.15 71.37 -78.08
C ASP A 9 28.30 70.98 -76.61
N ILE A 10 29.06 71.77 -75.83
CA ILE A 10 29.22 71.57 -74.38
C ILE A 10 27.88 71.76 -73.65
N TYR A 11 27.08 72.77 -74.03
CA TYR A 11 25.77 73.03 -73.42
C TYR A 11 24.76 71.92 -73.73
N LYS A 12 24.75 71.40 -74.96
CA LYS A 12 23.91 70.23 -75.33
C LYS A 12 24.29 68.97 -74.56
N ILE A 13 25.59 68.73 -74.36
CA ILE A 13 26.07 67.61 -73.53
C ILE A 13 25.63 67.79 -72.07
N PHE A 14 25.75 69.00 -71.52
CA PHE A 14 25.33 69.30 -70.15
C PHE A 14 23.81 69.14 -69.96
N GLN A 15 23.00 69.65 -70.90
CA GLN A 15 21.54 69.50 -70.86
C GLN A 15 21.11 68.02 -70.95
N LYS A 16 21.71 67.27 -71.88
CA LYS A 16 21.46 65.82 -71.99
C LYS A 16 21.89 65.07 -70.73
N SER A 17 23.01 65.49 -70.11
CA SER A 17 23.47 64.92 -68.84
C SER A 17 22.51 65.22 -67.68
N GLN A 18 21.88 66.40 -67.64
CA GLN A 18 20.87 66.75 -66.64
C GLN A 18 19.59 65.92 -66.84
N GLU A 19 19.09 65.81 -68.08
CA GLU A 19 17.92 65.00 -68.42
C GLU A 19 18.14 63.50 -68.11
N GLU A 20 19.34 62.98 -68.40
CA GLU A 20 19.71 61.61 -68.03
C GLU A 20 19.82 61.43 -66.51
N ALA A 21 20.31 62.44 -65.77
CA ALA A 21 20.36 62.40 -64.31
C ALA A 21 18.94 62.40 -63.71
N ASP A 22 18.06 63.30 -64.15
CA ASP A 22 16.65 63.36 -63.71
C ASP A 22 15.91 62.05 -63.97
N ARG A 23 16.13 61.45 -65.15
CA ARG A 23 15.56 60.14 -65.47
C ARG A 23 16.07 59.05 -64.53
N ARG A 24 17.38 59.03 -64.24
CA ARG A 24 17.97 58.07 -63.30
C ARG A 24 17.45 58.27 -61.87
N PHE A 25 17.26 59.51 -61.43
CA PHE A 25 16.66 59.81 -60.13
C PHE A 25 15.21 59.34 -60.05
N ALA A 26 14.38 59.62 -61.06
CA ALA A 26 13.00 59.16 -61.11
C ALA A 26 12.88 57.62 -61.15
N GLU A 27 13.78 56.95 -61.86
CA GLU A 27 13.85 55.49 -61.87
C GLU A 27 14.31 54.92 -60.52
N ALA A 28 15.28 55.56 -59.87
CA ALA A 28 15.75 55.17 -58.55
C ALA A 28 14.65 55.33 -57.48
N ASP A 29 13.90 56.43 -57.53
CA ASP A 29 12.79 56.71 -56.61
C ASP A 29 11.65 55.69 -56.78
N ARG A 30 11.29 55.36 -58.04
CA ARG A 30 10.32 54.30 -58.33
C ARG A 30 10.76 52.94 -57.79
N ARG A 31 12.03 52.56 -58.01
CA ARG A 31 12.59 51.31 -57.49
C ARG A 31 12.61 51.29 -55.95
N ALA A 32 12.92 52.41 -55.31
CA ALA A 32 12.89 52.53 -53.86
C ALA A 32 11.46 52.36 -53.31
N ALA A 33 10.46 52.96 -53.96
CA ALA A 33 9.05 52.82 -53.59
C ALA A 33 8.55 51.38 -53.76
N GLU A 34 8.93 50.71 -54.86
CA GLU A 34 8.59 49.29 -55.10
C GLU A 34 9.21 48.38 -54.03
N LEU A 35 10.48 48.60 -53.69
CA LEU A 35 11.17 47.83 -52.64
C LEU A 35 10.56 48.06 -51.26
N ALA A 36 10.17 49.29 -50.93
CA ALA A 36 9.50 49.59 -49.67
C ALA A 36 8.13 48.88 -49.58
N ALA A 37 7.34 48.93 -50.65
CA ALA A 37 6.05 48.25 -50.70
C ALA A 37 6.18 46.71 -50.63
N GLU A 38 7.23 46.14 -51.23
CA GLU A 38 7.52 44.71 -51.13
C GLU A 38 7.98 44.34 -49.71
N ALA A 39 8.82 45.16 -49.07
CA ALA A 39 9.26 44.96 -47.70
C ALA A 39 8.08 45.00 -46.71
N ASP A 40 7.17 45.97 -46.86
CA ASP A 40 5.97 46.07 -46.03
C ASP A 40 5.05 44.85 -46.20
N ARG A 41 4.88 44.37 -47.44
CA ARG A 41 4.07 43.18 -47.71
C ARG A 41 4.67 41.93 -47.06
N ARG A 42 5.99 41.72 -47.20
CA ARG A 42 6.70 40.61 -46.57
C ARG A 42 6.63 40.69 -45.04
N ALA A 43 6.76 41.89 -44.46
CA ALA A 43 6.62 42.09 -43.02
C ALA A 43 5.21 41.73 -42.53
N ALA A 44 4.17 42.14 -43.24
CA ALA A 44 2.78 41.81 -42.92
C ALA A 44 2.49 40.30 -43.02
N GLU A 45 3.03 39.63 -44.05
CA GLU A 45 2.90 38.18 -44.21
C GLU A 45 3.58 37.42 -43.06
N LEU A 46 4.79 37.82 -42.67
CA LEU A 46 5.53 37.22 -41.55
C LEU A 46 4.81 37.43 -40.22
N ALA A 47 4.25 38.62 -39.97
CA ALA A 47 3.45 38.88 -38.77
C ALA A 47 2.21 37.99 -38.72
N ALA A 48 1.46 37.88 -39.82
CA ALA A 48 0.29 37.02 -39.90
C ALA A 48 0.61 35.52 -39.78
N GLU A 49 1.79 35.09 -40.24
CA GLU A 49 2.27 33.72 -40.02
C GLU A 49 2.67 33.49 -38.56
N ALA A 50 3.35 34.44 -37.93
CA ALA A 50 3.72 34.38 -36.52
C ALA A 50 2.49 34.29 -35.61
N ASP A 51 1.46 35.11 -35.87
CA ASP A 51 0.20 35.10 -35.12
C ASP A 51 -0.53 33.76 -35.26
N ARG A 52 -0.58 33.20 -36.48
CA ARG A 52 -1.18 31.87 -36.72
C ARG A 52 -0.45 30.78 -35.95
N ARG A 53 0.89 30.76 -36.01
CA ARG A 53 1.70 29.78 -35.26
C ARG A 53 1.53 29.94 -33.75
N ALA A 54 1.44 31.17 -33.25
CA ALA A 54 1.20 31.42 -31.83
C ALA A 54 -0.17 30.90 -31.39
N ALA A 55 -1.22 31.12 -32.19
CA ALA A 55 -2.57 30.62 -31.91
C ALA A 55 -2.63 29.08 -31.94
N GLU A 56 -1.96 28.44 -32.89
CA GLU A 56 -1.88 26.97 -32.98
C GLU A 56 -1.17 26.36 -31.76
N LEU A 57 -0.05 26.96 -31.33
CA LEU A 57 0.68 26.51 -30.14
C LEU A 57 -0.15 26.67 -28.86
N ALA A 58 -0.87 27.78 -28.71
CA ALA A 58 -1.77 27.99 -27.58
C ALA A 58 -2.87 26.93 -27.55
N ALA A 59 -3.52 26.66 -28.70
CA ALA A 59 -4.57 25.65 -28.79
C ALA A 59 -4.05 24.21 -28.56
N GLU A 60 -2.81 23.91 -28.94
CA GLU A 60 -2.18 22.63 -28.61
C GLU A 60 -1.85 22.52 -27.12
N ALA A 61 -1.33 23.59 -26.51
CA ALA A 61 -1.06 23.62 -25.07
C ALA A 61 -2.33 23.41 -24.24
N ASP A 62 -3.42 24.08 -24.60
CA ASP A 62 -4.72 23.94 -23.93
C ASP A 62 -5.27 22.51 -24.04
N ARG A 63 -5.15 21.88 -25.22
CA ARG A 63 -5.56 20.47 -25.40
C ARG A 63 -4.75 19.52 -24.54
N ARG A 64 -3.42 19.68 -24.53
CA ARG A 64 -2.54 18.84 -23.70
C ARG A 64 -2.81 19.02 -22.21
N ALA A 65 -3.11 20.25 -21.77
CA ALA A 65 -3.50 20.52 -20.39
C ALA A 65 -4.81 19.82 -20.04
N ALA A 66 -5.84 19.93 -20.89
CA ALA A 66 -7.12 19.27 -20.67
C ALA A 66 -7.01 17.74 -20.63
N GLU A 67 -6.22 17.13 -21.52
CA GLU A 67 -5.94 15.69 -21.51
C GLU A 67 -5.20 15.26 -20.24
N ALA A 68 -4.22 16.05 -19.80
CA ALA A 68 -3.48 15.76 -18.57
C ALA A 68 -4.38 15.83 -17.33
N ASP A 69 -5.29 16.80 -17.26
CA ASP A 69 -6.25 16.95 -16.17
C ASP A 69 -7.25 15.79 -16.15
N GLN A 70 -7.76 15.37 -17.32
CA GLN A 70 -8.63 14.21 -17.42
C GLN A 70 -7.92 12.94 -16.93
N GLN A 71 -6.68 12.69 -17.40
CA GLN A 71 -5.89 11.54 -16.96
C GLN A 71 -5.57 11.57 -15.47
N ARG A 72 -5.39 12.75 -14.87
CA ARG A 72 -5.21 12.90 -13.41
C ARG A 72 -6.49 12.52 -12.68
N ALA A 73 -7.63 13.06 -13.10
CA ALA A 73 -8.93 12.76 -12.49
C ALA A 73 -9.30 11.27 -12.59
N GLU A 74 -9.01 10.61 -13.71
CA GLU A 74 -9.22 9.17 -13.89
C GLU A 74 -8.29 8.34 -13.00
N ARG A 75 -7.03 8.75 -12.84
CA ARG A 75 -6.07 8.11 -11.92
C ARG A 75 -6.50 8.26 -10.47
N GLU A 76 -6.93 9.45 -10.04
CA GLU A 76 -7.42 9.69 -8.68
C GLU A 76 -8.65 8.83 -8.37
N LYS A 77 -9.61 8.74 -9.29
CA LYS A 77 -10.77 7.85 -9.14
C LYS A 77 -10.37 6.38 -9.03
N SER A 78 -9.42 5.95 -9.86
CA SER A 78 -8.93 4.57 -9.86
C SER A 78 -8.19 4.23 -8.55
N LEU A 79 -7.37 5.15 -8.05
CA LEU A 79 -6.69 4.99 -6.76
C LEU A 79 -7.68 4.92 -5.60
N ALA A 80 -8.66 5.83 -5.55
CA ALA A 80 -9.68 5.81 -4.51
C ALA A 80 -10.50 4.49 -4.52
N GLN A 81 -10.82 3.97 -5.70
CA GLN A 81 -11.52 2.69 -5.83
C GLN A 81 -10.63 1.50 -5.41
N LEU A 82 -9.33 1.55 -5.71
CA LEU A 82 -8.36 0.56 -5.28
C LEU A 82 -8.23 0.55 -3.76
N GLU A 83 -8.05 1.72 -3.13
CA GLU A 83 -7.98 1.89 -1.67
C GLU A 83 -9.20 1.28 -0.98
N LYS A 84 -10.41 1.60 -1.48
CA LYS A 84 -11.66 1.03 -0.96
C LYS A 84 -11.72 -0.49 -1.10
N THR A 85 -11.22 -1.03 -2.22
CA THR A 85 -11.18 -2.47 -2.46
C THR A 85 -10.20 -3.16 -1.51
N VAL A 86 -9.02 -2.56 -1.30
CA VAL A 86 -8.01 -3.05 -0.36
C VAL A 86 -8.55 -3.03 1.06
N GLU A 87 -9.19 -1.93 1.49
CA GLU A 87 -9.78 -1.81 2.83
C GLU A 87 -10.87 -2.88 3.07
N ARG A 88 -11.78 -3.06 2.09
CA ARG A 88 -12.82 -4.09 2.19
C ARG A 88 -12.23 -5.51 2.25
N THR A 89 -11.19 -5.76 1.47
CA THR A 89 -10.50 -7.06 1.45
C THR A 89 -9.78 -7.31 2.78
N ALA A 90 -9.07 -6.31 3.31
CA ALA A 90 -8.41 -6.41 4.61
C ALA A 90 -9.41 -6.73 5.74
N LYS A 91 -10.55 -6.01 5.78
CA LYS A 91 -11.63 -6.29 6.75
C LYS A 91 -12.23 -7.68 6.61
N ALA A 92 -12.42 -8.16 5.37
CA ALA A 92 -12.94 -9.50 5.12
C ALA A 92 -11.95 -10.58 5.60
N VAL A 93 -10.65 -10.40 5.32
CA VAL A 93 -9.59 -11.32 5.77
C VAL A 93 -9.48 -11.33 7.30
N ASP A 94 -9.47 -10.16 7.95
CA ASP A 94 -9.45 -10.06 9.41
C ASP A 94 -10.66 -10.75 10.07
N GLY A 95 -11.84 -10.54 9.49
CA GLY A 95 -13.08 -11.21 9.90
C GLY A 95 -13.03 -12.74 9.76
N LEU A 96 -12.33 -13.27 8.75
CA LEU A 96 -12.14 -14.70 8.57
C LEU A 96 -11.15 -15.26 9.60
N THR A 97 -10.00 -14.61 9.83
CA THR A 97 -8.99 -15.06 10.81
C THR A 97 -9.59 -15.15 12.21
N THR A 98 -10.37 -14.14 12.61
CA THR A 98 -11.05 -14.13 13.92
C THR A 98 -12.07 -15.27 14.05
N ARG A 99 -12.81 -15.59 12.98
CA ARG A 99 -13.79 -16.69 12.99
C ARG A 99 -13.12 -18.05 13.03
N TRP A 100 -11.99 -18.22 12.36
CA TRP A 100 -11.21 -19.45 12.42
C TRP A 100 -10.65 -19.70 13.81
N GLY A 101 -10.11 -18.69 14.49
CA GLY A 101 -9.67 -18.80 15.89
C GLY A 101 -10.81 -19.31 16.79
N ARG A 102 -11.99 -18.67 16.70
CA ARG A 102 -13.18 -19.08 17.46
C ARG A 102 -13.61 -20.50 17.12
N PHE A 103 -13.57 -20.90 15.85
CA PHE A 103 -13.91 -22.27 15.46
C PHE A 103 -13.00 -23.30 16.17
N VAL A 104 -11.70 -23.01 16.31
CA VAL A 104 -10.79 -23.88 17.06
C VAL A 104 -11.16 -23.92 18.55
N GLU A 105 -11.44 -22.77 19.15
CA GLU A 105 -11.87 -22.68 20.55
C GLU A 105 -13.10 -23.57 20.81
N GLU A 106 -14.13 -23.45 19.97
CA GLU A 106 -15.39 -24.19 20.06
C GLU A 106 -15.24 -25.70 19.77
N LEU A 107 -14.21 -26.08 19.00
CA LEU A 107 -13.87 -27.49 18.78
C LEU A 107 -13.16 -28.10 19.99
N VAL A 108 -12.30 -27.31 20.65
CA VAL A 108 -11.42 -27.78 21.73
C VAL A 108 -12.13 -27.80 23.08
N GLU A 109 -12.85 -26.73 23.43
CA GLU A 109 -13.46 -26.52 24.74
C GLU A 109 -14.33 -27.69 25.23
N PRO A 110 -15.23 -28.28 24.40
CA PRO A 110 -16.07 -29.39 24.84
C PRO A 110 -15.29 -30.65 25.23
N ALA A 111 -14.07 -30.82 24.70
CA ALA A 111 -13.23 -31.98 24.97
C ALA A 111 -12.26 -31.78 26.14
N VAL A 112 -11.95 -30.53 26.51
CA VAL A 112 -10.92 -30.19 27.52
C VAL A 112 -11.12 -30.92 28.84
N LEU A 113 -12.35 -30.93 29.36
CA LEU A 113 -12.66 -31.59 30.63
C LEU A 113 -12.31 -33.08 30.58
N ARG A 114 -12.81 -33.79 29.57
CA ARG A 114 -12.54 -35.23 29.38
C ARG A 114 -11.05 -35.50 29.19
N LEU A 115 -10.38 -34.73 28.33
CA LEU A 115 -8.98 -34.93 27.99
C LEU A 115 -8.05 -34.83 29.20
N PHE A 116 -8.27 -33.84 30.08
CA PHE A 116 -7.43 -33.68 31.27
C PHE A 116 -7.78 -34.68 32.37
N GLN A 117 -9.05 -35.06 32.53
CA GLN A 117 -9.44 -36.13 33.46
C GLN A 117 -8.83 -37.48 33.06
N GLU A 118 -8.80 -37.81 31.77
CA GLU A 118 -8.10 -39.01 31.23
C GLU A 118 -6.58 -38.97 31.51
N ARG A 119 -6.00 -37.78 31.73
CA ARG A 119 -4.61 -37.58 32.15
C ARG A 119 -4.41 -37.57 33.67
N GLY A 120 -5.44 -37.88 34.44
CA GLY A 120 -5.40 -37.86 35.90
C GLY A 120 -5.40 -36.45 36.50
N ILE A 121 -5.79 -35.43 35.73
CA ILE A 121 -6.00 -34.07 36.21
C ILE A 121 -7.51 -33.85 36.38
N ASP A 122 -7.98 -33.86 37.63
CA ASP A 122 -9.40 -33.77 38.01
C ASP A 122 -10.00 -32.39 37.75
N ILE A 123 -10.07 -31.94 36.50
CA ILE A 123 -10.72 -30.68 36.12
C ILE A 123 -12.23 -30.80 36.35
N ARG A 124 -12.85 -29.74 36.90
CA ARG A 124 -14.29 -29.69 37.18
C ARG A 124 -15.04 -28.61 36.42
N TYR A 125 -14.36 -27.51 36.10
CA TYR A 125 -14.96 -26.35 35.46
C TYR A 125 -14.13 -25.92 34.27
N THR A 126 -14.79 -25.54 33.17
CA THR A 126 -14.20 -24.87 32.02
C THR A 126 -14.78 -23.47 31.88
N TYR A 127 -13.92 -22.51 31.53
CA TYR A 127 -14.32 -21.14 31.22
C TYR A 127 -13.71 -20.76 29.88
N SER A 128 -14.57 -20.53 28.89
CA SER A 128 -14.14 -19.99 27.60
C SER A 128 -13.86 -18.49 27.74
N ARG A 129 -12.79 -18.04 27.11
CA ARG A 129 -12.41 -16.62 26.99
C ARG A 129 -12.34 -15.91 28.34
N ALA A 130 -11.65 -16.51 29.30
CA ALA A 130 -11.40 -15.91 30.61
C ALA A 130 -10.57 -14.63 30.43
N LYS A 131 -11.06 -13.50 30.96
CA LYS A 131 -10.50 -12.17 30.71
C LYS A 131 -10.27 -11.40 32.01
N ASN A 132 -9.09 -10.79 32.11
CA ASN A 132 -8.82 -9.66 33.00
C ASN A 132 -8.60 -8.39 32.15
N ARG A 133 -9.23 -7.28 32.53
CA ARG A 133 -9.12 -5.96 31.86
C ARG A 133 -8.39 -4.91 32.68
N GLN A 134 -7.86 -5.27 33.86
CA GLN A 134 -7.16 -4.33 34.72
C GLN A 134 -5.88 -3.82 34.03
N PRO A 135 -5.63 -2.50 34.03
CA PRO A 135 -4.41 -1.93 33.44
C PRO A 135 -3.15 -2.56 34.04
N GLY A 136 -2.18 -2.90 33.19
CA GLY A 136 -0.91 -3.51 33.59
C GLY A 136 -0.92 -5.05 33.69
N VAL A 137 -2.08 -5.68 33.86
CA VAL A 137 -2.25 -7.16 33.94
C VAL A 137 -3.40 -7.67 33.08
N ALA A 138 -3.76 -6.91 32.04
CA ALA A 138 -4.80 -7.32 31.10
C ALA A 138 -4.38 -8.60 30.36
N MET A 139 -5.27 -9.59 30.32
CA MET A 139 -5.01 -10.90 29.74
C MET A 139 -6.30 -11.54 29.26
N GLU A 140 -6.24 -12.24 28.14
CA GLU A 140 -7.28 -13.15 27.65
C GLU A 140 -6.69 -14.55 27.47
N ILE A 141 -7.44 -15.54 27.94
CA ILE A 141 -7.15 -16.97 27.86
C ILE A 141 -8.29 -17.62 27.11
N ASP A 142 -7.97 -18.37 26.06
CA ASP A 142 -8.97 -18.97 25.18
C ASP A 142 -9.84 -19.97 25.94
N ILE A 143 -9.22 -20.89 26.68
CA ILE A 143 -9.95 -21.81 27.57
C ILE A 143 -9.17 -21.96 28.88
N LEU A 144 -9.89 -21.79 30.00
CA LEU A 144 -9.36 -21.99 31.34
C LEU A 144 -10.10 -23.16 32.00
N ALA A 145 -9.37 -24.25 32.27
CA ALA A 145 -9.87 -25.44 32.95
C ALA A 145 -9.37 -25.46 34.40
N VAL A 146 -10.25 -25.60 35.38
CA VAL A 146 -9.87 -25.53 36.80
C VAL A 146 -10.59 -26.55 37.68
N ASN A 147 -9.97 -26.82 38.83
CA ASN A 147 -10.63 -27.42 40.00
C ASN A 147 -10.23 -26.64 41.28
N ASP A 148 -10.20 -27.29 42.44
CA ASP A 148 -9.85 -26.62 43.70
C ASP A 148 -8.34 -26.31 43.88
N THR A 149 -7.47 -26.94 43.09
CA THR A 149 -6.00 -26.92 43.29
C THR A 149 -5.17 -26.80 42.00
N VAL A 150 -5.78 -26.99 40.84
CA VAL A 150 -5.14 -27.06 39.53
C VAL A 150 -5.85 -26.10 38.58
N ALA A 151 -5.06 -25.39 37.79
CA ALA A 151 -5.51 -24.63 36.64
C ALA A 151 -4.77 -25.12 35.39
N VAL A 152 -5.48 -25.28 34.29
CA VAL A 152 -4.91 -25.57 32.97
C VAL A 152 -5.33 -24.44 32.05
N VAL A 153 -4.34 -23.69 31.59
CA VAL A 153 -4.50 -22.58 30.65
C VAL A 153 -4.30 -23.17 29.25
N VAL A 154 -5.26 -22.96 28.35
CA VAL A 154 -5.21 -23.49 26.98
C VAL A 154 -5.23 -22.33 25.98
N GLU A 155 -4.29 -22.34 25.04
CA GLU A 155 -4.27 -21.44 23.87
C GLU A 155 -4.68 -22.23 22.61
N CYS A 156 -5.56 -21.65 21.79
CA CYS A 156 -6.08 -22.26 20.56
C CYS A 156 -5.57 -21.51 19.33
N LYS A 157 -5.11 -22.26 18.32
CA LYS A 157 -4.64 -21.72 17.04
C LYS A 157 -5.17 -22.54 15.87
N SER A 158 -5.56 -21.88 14.79
CA SER A 158 -5.87 -22.56 13.52
C SER A 158 -4.61 -23.24 12.96
N ARG A 159 -3.48 -22.52 12.99
CA ARG A 159 -2.15 -23.05 12.70
C ARG A 159 -1.22 -22.70 13.85
N LEU A 160 -0.69 -23.70 14.54
CA LEU A 160 0.20 -23.52 15.68
C LEU A 160 1.66 -23.43 15.21
N SER A 161 2.26 -22.26 15.38
CA SER A 161 3.67 -22.01 15.07
C SER A 161 4.55 -22.03 16.34
N GLN A 162 5.88 -22.03 16.15
CA GLN A 162 6.82 -21.94 17.27
C GLN A 162 6.70 -20.59 18.01
N ASP A 163 6.43 -19.50 17.28
CA ASP A 163 6.25 -18.17 17.86
C ASP A 163 5.00 -18.09 18.73
N ASP A 164 3.92 -18.76 18.33
CA ASP A 164 2.72 -18.90 19.16
C ASP A 164 3.03 -19.60 20.47
N VAL A 165 3.82 -20.68 20.45
CA VAL A 165 4.26 -21.37 21.67
C VAL A 165 5.10 -20.43 22.54
N ASN A 166 6.06 -19.71 21.96
CA ASN A 166 6.89 -18.76 22.71
C ASN A 166 6.07 -17.64 23.36
N TYR A 167 5.12 -17.07 22.62
CA TYR A 167 4.20 -16.07 23.13
C TYR A 167 3.34 -16.62 24.26
N PHE A 168 2.82 -17.83 24.11
CA PHE A 168 2.01 -18.47 25.13
C PHE A 168 2.80 -18.77 26.41
N LEU A 169 4.06 -19.20 26.31
CA LEU A 169 4.93 -19.37 27.48
C LEU A 169 5.11 -18.06 28.25
N GLN A 170 5.28 -16.93 27.54
CA GLN A 170 5.31 -15.61 28.20
C GLN A 170 3.98 -15.29 28.88
N LYS A 171 2.85 -15.62 28.25
CA LYS A 171 1.50 -15.46 28.84
C LYS A 171 1.38 -16.26 30.14
N LEU A 172 1.83 -17.51 30.17
CA LEU A 172 1.82 -18.37 31.36
C LEU A 172 2.61 -17.78 32.52
N THR A 173 3.79 -17.19 32.27
CA THR A 173 4.58 -16.55 33.36
C THR A 173 3.85 -15.41 34.07
N ARG A 174 2.89 -14.77 33.39
CA ARG A 174 2.11 -13.64 33.92
C ARG A 174 0.70 -14.04 34.36
N PHE A 175 0.34 -15.32 34.21
CA PHE A 175 -1.01 -15.82 34.47
C PHE A 175 -1.48 -15.51 35.89
N LYS A 176 -0.69 -15.88 36.90
CA LYS A 176 -1.05 -15.68 38.32
C LYS A 176 -1.18 -14.21 38.71
N ALA A 177 -0.34 -13.34 38.14
CA ALA A 177 -0.48 -11.90 38.33
C ALA A 177 -1.78 -11.36 37.72
N SER A 178 -2.22 -11.94 36.59
CA SER A 178 -3.45 -11.56 35.90
C SER A 178 -4.70 -12.23 36.48
N PHE A 179 -4.57 -13.39 37.11
CA PHE A 179 -5.65 -14.12 37.77
C PHE A 179 -5.23 -14.54 39.19
N PRO A 180 -5.19 -13.60 40.15
CA PRO A 180 -4.70 -13.87 41.51
C PRO A 180 -5.50 -14.93 42.28
N LEU A 181 -6.74 -15.21 41.86
CA LEU A 181 -7.55 -16.31 42.40
C LEU A 181 -6.81 -17.66 42.33
N TYR A 182 -5.94 -17.85 41.32
CA TYR A 182 -5.21 -19.10 41.08
C TYR A 182 -3.75 -19.03 41.52
N GLN A 183 -3.37 -18.06 42.36
CA GLN A 183 -1.97 -17.85 42.81
C GLN A 183 -1.35 -19.13 43.41
N ASN A 184 -2.13 -19.88 44.19
CA ASN A 184 -1.70 -21.09 44.89
C ASN A 184 -1.99 -22.38 44.11
N TYR A 185 -2.48 -22.27 42.87
CA TYR A 185 -2.83 -23.43 42.06
C TYR A 185 -1.60 -23.97 41.33
N HIS A 186 -1.58 -25.28 41.11
CA HIS A 186 -0.69 -25.90 40.15
C HIS A 186 -1.18 -25.51 38.76
N THR A 187 -0.47 -24.61 38.08
CA THR A 187 -0.87 -24.12 36.77
C THR A 187 -0.12 -24.88 35.68
N TYR A 188 -0.83 -25.53 34.76
CA TYR A 188 -0.26 -26.16 33.58
C TYR A 188 -0.69 -25.41 32.31
N GLY A 189 0.10 -25.54 31.25
CA GLY A 189 -0.19 -24.97 29.95
C GLY A 189 -0.52 -26.03 28.91
N ALA A 190 -1.43 -25.70 28.00
CA ALA A 190 -1.76 -26.49 26.83
C ALA A 190 -1.86 -25.61 25.59
N VAL A 191 -1.45 -26.13 24.44
CA VAL A 191 -1.63 -25.50 23.13
C VAL A 191 -2.47 -26.43 22.25
N ALA A 192 -3.45 -25.87 21.55
CA ALA A 192 -4.29 -26.59 20.61
C ALA A 192 -4.10 -26.03 19.20
N GLY A 193 -3.89 -26.90 18.22
CA GLY A 193 -3.68 -26.53 16.82
C GLY A 193 -4.50 -27.42 15.89
N ILE A 194 -5.23 -26.85 14.92
CA ILE A 194 -5.82 -27.66 13.83
C ILE A 194 -4.72 -28.16 12.91
N GLU A 195 -3.87 -27.24 12.45
CA GLU A 195 -2.58 -27.53 11.83
C GLU A 195 -1.48 -27.20 12.84
N ILE A 196 -0.44 -28.03 12.91
CA ILE A 196 0.73 -27.79 13.74
C ILE A 196 1.94 -27.81 12.81
N ASP A 197 2.73 -26.74 12.83
CA ASP A 197 3.95 -26.67 12.03
C ASP A 197 4.94 -27.79 12.41
N GLU A 198 5.74 -28.23 11.45
CA GLU A 198 6.67 -29.33 11.64
C GLU A 198 7.60 -29.10 12.85
N GLY A 199 7.62 -30.06 13.77
CA GLY A 199 8.47 -30.02 14.98
C GLY A 199 7.96 -29.10 16.10
N VAL A 200 6.89 -28.33 15.89
CA VAL A 200 6.31 -27.45 16.92
C VAL A 200 5.63 -28.24 18.04
N ASP A 201 5.00 -29.37 17.71
CA ASP A 201 4.45 -30.31 18.69
C ASP A 201 5.52 -30.81 19.67
N SER A 202 6.67 -31.22 19.13
CA SER A 202 7.82 -31.71 19.88
C SER A 202 8.49 -30.58 20.67
N TYR A 203 8.49 -29.36 20.13
CA TYR A 203 8.95 -28.17 20.84
C TYR A 203 8.06 -27.84 22.05
N ALA A 204 6.74 -27.77 21.86
CA ALA A 204 5.77 -27.54 22.93
C ALA A 204 5.85 -28.64 24.01
N TYR A 205 5.96 -29.90 23.60
CA TYR A 205 6.23 -31.02 24.51
C TYR A 205 7.47 -30.77 25.37
N ARG A 206 8.61 -30.41 24.76
CA ARG A 206 9.87 -30.15 25.51
C ARG A 206 9.77 -28.94 26.44
N LYS A 207 8.86 -28.00 26.17
CA LYS A 207 8.56 -26.85 27.02
C LYS A 207 7.56 -27.18 28.15
N GLY A 208 7.14 -28.44 28.27
CA GLY A 208 6.25 -28.88 29.33
C GLY A 208 4.79 -28.49 29.08
N LEU A 209 4.40 -28.28 27.82
CA LEU A 209 3.01 -28.01 27.43
C LEU A 209 2.32 -29.28 26.94
N PHE A 210 1.04 -29.40 27.30
CA PHE A 210 0.16 -30.34 26.60
C PHE A 210 -0.09 -29.83 25.17
N VAL A 211 -0.16 -30.76 24.21
CA VAL A 211 -0.42 -30.47 22.80
C VAL A 211 -1.71 -31.16 22.41
N ILE A 212 -2.71 -30.38 22.03
CA ILE A 212 -4.02 -30.85 21.61
C ILE A 212 -4.11 -30.73 20.08
N ARG A 213 -4.57 -31.80 19.42
CA ARG A 213 -4.71 -31.85 17.97
C ARG A 213 -6.01 -32.55 17.56
N PRO A 214 -6.53 -32.30 16.34
CA PRO A 214 -7.65 -33.06 15.78
C PRO A 214 -7.42 -34.57 15.81
N SER A 215 -8.49 -35.31 16.11
CA SER A 215 -8.53 -36.77 16.09
C SER A 215 -9.95 -37.24 15.82
N GLY A 216 -10.19 -37.76 14.61
CA GLY A 216 -11.54 -38.09 14.15
C GLY A 216 -12.45 -36.86 14.16
N ASP A 217 -13.62 -36.99 14.79
CA ASP A 217 -14.61 -35.91 14.91
C ASP A 217 -14.37 -35.00 16.15
N THR A 218 -13.26 -35.17 16.86
CA THR A 218 -12.93 -34.41 18.08
C THR A 218 -11.43 -34.07 18.13
N VAL A 219 -10.90 -33.84 19.32
CA VAL A 219 -9.48 -33.57 19.59
C VAL A 219 -8.92 -34.55 20.62
N THR A 220 -7.59 -34.71 20.63
CA THR A 220 -6.86 -35.55 21.58
C THR A 220 -5.58 -34.86 22.06
N ILE A 221 -5.08 -35.25 23.24
CA ILE A 221 -3.75 -34.85 23.72
C ILE A 221 -2.71 -35.75 23.05
N ALA A 222 -1.85 -35.14 22.23
CA ALA A 222 -0.82 -35.81 21.44
C ALA A 222 0.39 -36.29 22.26
N ASN A 223 0.65 -35.69 23.43
CA ASN A 223 1.77 -36.10 24.30
C ASN A 223 1.66 -37.59 24.64
N ASP A 224 2.77 -38.30 24.79
CA ASP A 224 2.73 -39.67 25.31
C ASP A 224 2.32 -39.73 26.80
N GLN A 225 2.17 -40.93 27.35
CA GLN A 225 1.81 -41.17 28.76
C GLN A 225 2.95 -40.89 29.77
N LYS A 226 4.20 -40.76 29.30
CA LYS A 226 5.38 -40.48 30.14
C LYS A 226 5.61 -38.97 30.29
N PHE A 227 4.94 -38.16 29.47
CA PHE A 227 5.00 -36.72 29.50
C PHE A 227 4.72 -36.16 30.91
N ARG A 228 5.55 -35.19 31.32
CA ARG A 228 5.38 -34.46 32.58
C ARG A 228 5.21 -32.97 32.27
N PRO A 229 4.06 -32.36 32.59
CA PRO A 229 3.84 -30.95 32.34
C PRO A 229 4.71 -30.08 33.27
N MET A 230 5.11 -28.92 32.78
CA MET A 230 5.74 -27.88 33.60
C MET A 230 4.67 -27.12 34.37
N ALA A 231 4.88 -26.94 35.67
CA ALA A 231 4.05 -26.07 36.49
C ALA A 231 4.55 -24.62 36.41
N TRP A 232 3.62 -23.68 36.22
CA TRP A 232 3.86 -22.23 36.08
C TRP A 232 3.39 -21.44 37.30
#